data_AF-S4R578-F1
#
_entry.id   AF-S4R578-F1
#
_cell.length_a   1.000
_cell.length_b   1.000
_cell.length_c   1.000
_cell.angle_alpha   90.00
_cell.angle_beta   90.00
_cell.angle_gamma   90.00
#
_symmetry.space_group_name_H-M   'P 1'
#
loop_
_entity.id
_entity.type
_entity.pdbx_description
1 polymer ?
#
loop_
_entity_poly.entity_id
_entity_poly.type
_entity_poly.pdbx_seq_one_letter_code
_entity_poly.pdbx_strand_id
1 'polypeptide(L)'
;SIQGRVDLRTRLQCKPFRWYLDNVYPELKTPVEVQAVTGVLRQGDRCLETIATTMAERQPAVAMGHCIGQKDVSAVTQEWTLTPSHLVRQQQRCLALVSPAPGGPVSLTLLPCNRGDGKQRWHRRGRLIRHMASRLCLDATGTDVSVATCQHDSSAQQWELQPS
;
A
#
# COMPACT_ATOMS: atom_id res chain seq x y z
N SER A 1 -34.46 -17.18 17.24
CA SER A 1 -34.46 -16.70 15.84
C SER A 1 -34.13 -15.21 15.83
N ILE A 2 -33.40 -14.74 14.82
CA ILE A 2 -33.00 -13.31 14.68
C ILE A 2 -33.73 -12.58 13.56
N GLN A 3 -34.70 -13.23 12.91
CA GLN A 3 -35.30 -12.77 11.65
C GLN A 3 -35.83 -11.33 11.73
N GLY A 4 -36.54 -10.97 12.80
CA GLY A 4 -37.05 -9.61 12.97
C GLY A 4 -35.98 -8.51 13.00
N ARG A 5 -34.78 -8.80 13.54
CA ARG A 5 -33.65 -7.84 13.53
C ARG A 5 -33.03 -7.73 12.14
N VAL A 6 -32.99 -8.82 11.39
CA VAL A 6 -32.51 -8.84 10.01
C VAL A 6 -33.46 -8.06 9.10
N ASP A 7 -34.77 -8.30 9.21
CA ASP A 7 -35.78 -7.61 8.41
C ASP A 7 -35.81 -6.10 8.68
N LEU A 8 -35.61 -5.70 9.95
CA LEU A 8 -35.47 -4.29 10.32
C LEU A 8 -34.21 -3.66 9.69
N ARG A 9 -33.07 -4.36 9.73
CA ARG A 9 -31.82 -3.89 9.10
C ARG A 9 -31.99 -3.65 7.60
N THR A 10 -32.72 -4.54 6.93
CA THR A 10 -33.02 -4.42 5.49
C THR A 10 -33.96 -3.25 5.21
N ARG A 11 -35.05 -3.12 5.97
CA ARG A 11 -36.02 -2.02 5.81
C ARG A 11 -35.39 -0.63 6.00
N LEU A 12 -34.49 -0.50 6.98
CA LEU A 12 -33.80 0.76 7.27
C LEU A 12 -32.53 0.98 6.43
N GLN A 13 -32.21 0.07 5.49
CA GLN A 13 -31.03 0.15 4.63
C GLN A 13 -29.72 0.42 5.38
N CYS A 14 -29.53 -0.22 6.54
CA CYS A 14 -28.36 0.02 7.37
C CYS A 14 -27.06 -0.33 6.62
N LYS A 15 -26.02 0.47 6.86
CA LYS A 15 -24.69 0.18 6.31
C LYS A 15 -24.10 -1.08 6.94
N PRO A 16 -23.27 -1.84 6.20
CA PRO A 16 -22.63 -3.04 6.74
C PRO A 16 -21.65 -2.69 7.87
N PHE A 17 -21.37 -3.65 8.75
CA PHE A 17 -20.47 -3.44 9.88
C PHE A 17 -19.07 -2.96 9.47
N ARG A 18 -18.58 -3.36 8.29
CA ARG A 18 -17.33 -2.85 7.72
C ARG A 18 -17.34 -1.34 7.52
N TRP A 19 -18.46 -0.77 7.05
CA TRP A 19 -18.60 0.67 6.88
C TRP A 19 -18.51 1.38 8.24
N TYR A 20 -19.11 0.82 9.29
CA TYR A 20 -19.01 1.38 10.63
C TYR A 20 -17.56 1.42 11.13
N LEU A 21 -16.80 0.35 10.96
CA LEU A 21 -15.38 0.32 11.33
C LEU A 21 -14.53 1.30 10.50
N ASP A 22 -14.83 1.45 9.21
CA ASP A 22 -14.04 2.34 8.33
C ASP A 22 -14.41 3.83 8.48
N ASN A 23 -15.61 4.17 8.99
CA ASN A 23 -16.14 5.55 8.96
C ASN A 23 -16.57 6.10 10.33
N VAL A 24 -16.90 5.24 11.31
CA VAL A 24 -17.43 5.66 12.62
C VAL A 24 -16.45 5.34 13.75
N TYR A 25 -15.76 4.19 13.71
CA TYR A 25 -14.80 3.81 14.73
C TYR A 25 -13.46 3.30 14.15
N PRO A 26 -12.71 4.16 13.44
CA PRO A 26 -11.51 3.78 12.70
C PRO A 26 -10.31 3.38 13.58
N GLU A 27 -10.29 3.79 14.86
CA GLU A 27 -9.23 3.48 15.82
C GLU A 27 -9.33 2.07 16.42
N LEU A 28 -10.49 1.42 16.29
CA LEU A 28 -10.67 0.03 16.73
C LEU A 28 -9.89 -0.89 15.81
N LYS A 29 -8.69 -1.29 16.25
CA LYS A 29 -7.87 -2.27 15.54
C LYS A 29 -8.58 -3.61 15.52
N THR A 30 -9.02 -4.03 14.34
CA THR A 30 -9.66 -5.34 14.16
C THR A 30 -8.63 -6.46 14.22
N PRO A 31 -9.01 -7.71 14.58
CA PRO A 31 -8.12 -8.86 14.50
C PRO A 31 -7.46 -9.05 13.12
N VAL A 32 -8.11 -8.53 12.07
CA VAL A 32 -7.56 -8.50 10.71
C VAL A 32 -6.30 -7.62 10.66
N GLU A 33 -6.25 -6.46 11.31
CA GLU A 33 -5.02 -5.63 11.37
C GLU A 33 -3.86 -6.28 12.12
N VAL A 34 -4.11 -7.32 12.92
CA VAL A 34 -3.09 -8.09 13.64
C VAL A 34 -2.24 -8.97 12.69
N GLN A 35 -2.66 -9.11 11.42
CA GLN A 35 -1.87 -9.75 10.36
C GLN A 35 -1.08 -8.76 9.50
N ALA A 36 -1.08 -7.47 9.83
CA ALA A 36 -0.23 -6.52 9.13
C ALA A 36 1.24 -6.85 9.39
N VAL A 37 2.03 -6.95 8.32
CA VAL A 37 3.47 -7.22 8.41
C VAL A 37 4.20 -5.92 8.16
N THR A 38 4.96 -5.47 9.15
CA THR A 38 5.88 -4.34 9.02
C THR A 38 7.27 -4.85 8.73
N GLY A 39 7.98 -4.19 7.82
CA GLY A 39 9.33 -4.56 7.45
C GLY A 39 9.87 -3.71 6.32
N VAL A 40 10.98 -4.17 5.74
CA VAL A 40 11.64 -3.53 4.63
C VAL A 40 11.39 -4.32 3.35
N LEU A 41 11.02 -3.62 2.28
CA LEU A 41 10.87 -4.18 0.93
C LEU A 41 12.19 -4.01 0.18
N ARG A 42 12.88 -5.11 -0.12
CA ARG A 42 14.23 -5.09 -0.68
C ARG A 42 14.38 -5.85 -1.98
N GLN A 43 15.37 -5.44 -2.76
CA GLN A 43 15.92 -6.10 -3.94
C GLN A 43 17.44 -6.11 -3.80
N GLY A 44 17.99 -7.21 -3.28
CA GLY A 44 19.41 -7.28 -2.93
C GLY A 44 19.75 -6.34 -1.77
N ASP A 45 20.73 -5.45 -1.99
CA ASP A 45 21.20 -4.42 -1.06
C ASP A 45 20.44 -3.09 -1.18
N ARG A 46 19.45 -3.03 -2.07
CA ARG A 46 18.59 -1.85 -2.27
C ARG A 46 17.21 -2.05 -1.66
N CYS A 47 16.68 -0.99 -1.07
CA CYS A 47 15.42 -0.99 -0.36
C CYS A 47 14.48 0.09 -0.89
N LEU A 48 13.19 -0.21 -0.92
CA LEU A 48 12.15 0.76 -1.29
C LEU A 48 12.14 1.86 -0.23
N GLU A 49 12.26 3.10 -0.68
CA GLU A 49 12.40 4.26 0.18
C GLU A 49 11.48 5.39 -0.26
N THR A 50 10.88 6.07 0.70
CA THR A 50 10.19 7.34 0.44
C THR A 50 11.20 8.48 0.40
N ILE A 51 11.20 9.22 -0.70
CA ILE A 51 12.01 10.43 -0.87
C ILE A 51 11.13 11.67 -0.79
N ALA A 52 11.60 12.68 -0.03
CA ALA A 52 10.96 13.98 0.00
C ALA A 52 11.14 14.67 -1.35
N THR A 53 10.04 14.98 -2.01
CA THR A 53 10.04 15.73 -3.26
C THR A 53 10.15 17.23 -2.98
N THR A 54 10.60 17.99 -3.98
CA THR A 54 10.77 19.45 -3.86
C THR A 54 9.45 20.14 -3.50
N MET A 55 9.49 21.38 -2.98
CA MET A 55 8.28 22.14 -2.61
C MET A 55 7.24 22.29 -3.74
N ALA A 56 7.65 22.12 -5.00
CA ALA A 56 6.75 22.12 -6.17
C ALA A 56 5.93 20.82 -6.28
N GLU A 57 6.48 19.68 -5.87
CA GLU A 57 5.85 18.37 -5.86
C GLU A 57 5.29 18.09 -4.46
N ARG A 58 4.00 18.39 -4.27
CA ARG A 58 3.30 18.32 -2.97
C ARG A 58 3.20 16.91 -2.34
N GLN A 59 3.65 15.87 -3.02
CA GLN A 59 3.45 14.48 -2.59
C GLN A 59 4.76 13.70 -2.64
N PRO A 60 5.13 12.97 -1.56
CA PRO A 60 6.35 12.19 -1.54
C PRO A 60 6.37 11.14 -2.64
N ALA A 61 7.52 11.00 -3.29
CA ALA A 61 7.79 9.97 -4.27
C ALA A 61 8.47 8.76 -3.61
N VAL A 62 8.58 7.68 -4.37
CA VAL A 62 9.31 6.47 -3.95
C VAL A 62 10.46 6.20 -4.89
N ALA A 63 11.57 5.72 -4.34
CA ALA A 63 12.78 5.37 -5.07
C ALA A 63 13.44 4.15 -4.41
N MET A 64 14.48 3.60 -5.05
CA MET A 64 15.34 2.60 -4.43
C MET A 64 16.55 3.28 -3.78
N GLY A 65 16.67 3.16 -2.45
CA GLY A 65 17.84 3.56 -1.67
C GLY A 65 18.73 2.37 -1.30
N HIS A 66 19.89 2.63 -0.69
CA HIS A 66 20.66 1.55 -0.03
C HIS A 66 19.93 1.14 1.25
N CYS A 67 19.88 -0.14 1.55
CA CYS A 67 19.19 -0.62 2.74
C CYS A 67 19.81 -0.06 4.03
N ILE A 68 18.99 0.63 4.83
CA ILE A 68 19.39 1.28 6.08
C ILE A 68 19.23 0.29 7.24
N GLY A 69 20.23 0.20 8.12
CA GLY A 69 20.16 -0.63 9.31
C GLY A 69 19.18 -0.08 10.36
N GLN A 70 18.50 -0.96 11.10
CA GLN A 70 17.45 -0.61 12.08
C GLN A 70 17.87 0.38 13.18
N LYS A 71 19.16 0.62 13.40
CA LYS A 71 19.67 1.55 14.43
C LYS A 71 19.69 3.01 13.95
N ASP A 72 19.49 3.26 12.66
CA ASP A 72 19.50 4.60 12.08
C ASP A 72 18.09 5.21 12.10
N VAL A 73 17.99 6.49 12.46
CA VAL A 73 16.72 7.24 12.48
C VAL A 73 16.09 7.30 11.09
N SER A 74 16.92 7.30 10.04
CA SER A 74 16.47 7.28 8.65
C SER A 74 15.82 5.95 8.24
N ALA A 75 15.97 4.86 9.02
CA ALA A 75 15.32 3.58 8.72
C ALA A 75 13.79 3.69 8.57
N VAL A 76 13.17 4.70 9.18
CA VAL A 76 11.74 4.99 9.04
C VAL A 76 11.33 5.27 7.60
N THR A 77 12.22 5.76 6.72
CA THR A 77 11.92 6.04 5.30
C THR A 77 11.76 4.76 4.46
N GLN A 78 12.31 3.64 4.95
CA GLN A 78 12.31 2.32 4.31
C GLN A 78 11.40 1.30 5.00
N GLU A 79 10.72 1.71 6.08
CA GLU A 79 9.77 0.85 6.79
C GLU A 79 8.39 0.91 6.14
N TRP A 80 7.89 -0.25 5.73
CA TRP A 80 6.60 -0.42 5.08
C TRP A 80 5.74 -1.41 5.87
N THR A 81 4.47 -1.07 6.05
CA THR A 81 3.47 -1.98 6.58
C THR A 81 2.57 -2.48 5.45
N LEU A 82 2.57 -3.78 5.22
CA LEU A 82 1.64 -4.44 4.32
C LEU A 82 0.42 -4.85 5.12
N THR A 83 -0.74 -4.25 4.80
CA THR A 83 -1.98 -4.53 5.52
C THR A 83 -2.80 -5.61 4.83
N PRO A 84 -3.59 -6.38 5.59
CA PRO A 84 -4.55 -7.34 5.02
C PRO A 84 -5.70 -6.67 4.26
N SER A 85 -5.91 -5.35 4.45
CA SER A 85 -6.79 -4.54 3.60
C SER A 85 -6.18 -4.18 2.24
N HIS A 86 -5.06 -4.80 1.87
CA HIS A 86 -4.34 -4.62 0.62
C HIS A 86 -3.74 -3.22 0.48
N LEU A 87 -3.21 -2.64 1.56
CA LEU A 87 -2.49 -1.37 1.51
C LEU A 87 -0.99 -1.64 1.72
N VAL A 88 -0.14 -0.90 1.02
CA VAL A 88 1.28 -0.77 1.32
C VAL A 88 1.44 0.62 1.90
N ARG A 89 1.65 0.72 3.20
CA ARG A 89 1.59 2.00 3.92
C ARG A 89 2.86 2.30 4.68
N GLN A 90 3.13 3.58 4.85
CA GLN A 90 4.10 4.12 5.77
C GLN A 90 3.38 5.14 6.65
N GLN A 91 3.28 4.87 7.94
CA GLN A 91 2.47 5.66 8.88
C GLN A 91 1.00 5.83 8.42
N GLN A 92 0.58 7.05 8.08
CA GLN A 92 -0.76 7.43 7.61
C GLN A 92 -0.84 7.63 6.09
N ARG A 93 0.23 7.32 5.35
CA ARG A 93 0.26 7.44 3.89
C ARG A 93 0.40 6.07 3.24
N CYS A 94 -0.25 5.90 2.10
CA CYS A 94 -0.36 4.66 1.36
C CYS A 94 0.18 4.86 -0.05
N LEU A 95 0.93 3.87 -0.53
CA LEU A 95 1.41 3.80 -1.91
C LEU A 95 0.21 3.80 -2.84
N ALA A 96 0.22 4.69 -3.83
CA ALA A 96 -0.90 4.90 -4.73
C ALA A 96 -0.41 5.04 -6.18
N LEU A 97 -1.24 4.59 -7.12
CA LEU A 97 -1.10 4.95 -8.52
C LEU A 97 -1.96 6.17 -8.85
N VAL A 98 -1.32 7.21 -9.38
CA VAL A 98 -1.98 8.42 -9.85
C VAL A 98 -1.66 8.65 -11.32
N SER A 99 -2.61 9.24 -12.04
CA SER A 99 -2.40 9.73 -13.39
C SER A 99 -2.77 11.21 -13.40
N PRO A 100 -1.91 12.11 -13.93
CA PRO A 100 -2.17 13.54 -13.96
C PRO A 100 -3.34 13.89 -14.89
N ALA A 101 -3.63 13.06 -15.88
CA ALA A 101 -4.77 13.19 -16.79
C ALA A 101 -5.38 11.81 -17.10
N PRO A 102 -6.66 11.73 -17.51
CA PRO A 102 -7.26 10.50 -18.01
C PRO A 102 -6.45 9.92 -19.17
N GLY A 103 -6.00 8.67 -19.05
CA GLY A 103 -5.14 8.02 -20.05
C GLY A 103 -3.68 8.50 -20.07
N GLY A 104 -3.30 9.41 -19.17
CA GLY A 104 -1.92 9.85 -18.99
C GLY A 104 -1.02 8.80 -18.33
N PRO A 105 0.29 9.05 -18.29
CA PRO A 105 1.24 8.15 -17.64
C PRO A 105 0.88 7.98 -16.16
N VAL A 106 1.01 6.75 -15.67
CA VAL A 106 0.77 6.44 -14.27
C VAL A 106 2.06 6.64 -13.49
N SER A 107 2.00 7.33 -12.36
CA SER A 107 3.11 7.51 -11.44
C SER A 107 2.77 6.96 -10.05
N LEU A 108 3.81 6.56 -9.31
CA LEU A 108 3.72 6.16 -7.92
C LEU A 108 3.87 7.39 -7.02
N THR A 109 3.05 7.43 -5.96
CA THR A 109 3.10 8.50 -4.96
C THR A 109 2.56 7.99 -3.63
N LEU A 110 2.76 8.74 -2.56
CA LEU A 110 2.13 8.49 -1.26
C LEU A 110 0.97 9.44 -1.01
N LEU A 111 -0.24 8.90 -0.89
CA LEU A 111 -1.45 9.64 -0.53
C LEU A 111 -1.90 9.31 0.90
N PRO A 112 -2.68 10.16 1.57
CA PRO A 112 -3.35 9.77 2.80
C PRO A 112 -4.11 8.44 2.61
N CYS A 113 -3.95 7.52 3.55
CA CYS A 113 -4.53 6.19 3.44
C CYS A 113 -6.06 6.25 3.40
N ASN A 114 -6.65 5.67 2.37
CA ASN A 114 -8.09 5.54 2.20
C ASN A 114 -8.42 4.09 1.80
N ARG A 115 -9.01 3.35 2.75
CA ARG A 115 -9.38 1.94 2.57
C ARG A 115 -10.41 1.72 1.45
N GLY A 116 -11.14 2.75 1.03
CA GLY A 116 -12.08 2.73 -0.08
C GLY A 116 -11.45 3.00 -1.44
N ASP A 117 -10.28 3.64 -1.49
CA ASP A 117 -9.66 4.07 -2.74
C ASP A 117 -8.99 2.92 -3.48
N GLY A 118 -9.48 2.61 -4.68
CA GLY A 118 -8.92 1.57 -5.54
C GLY A 118 -7.49 1.82 -5.99
N LYS A 119 -7.04 3.10 -6.00
CA LYS A 119 -5.67 3.49 -6.39
C LYS A 119 -4.61 3.05 -5.39
N GLN A 120 -5.01 2.71 -4.18
CA GLN A 120 -4.12 2.37 -3.06
C GLN A 120 -4.11 0.86 -2.77
N ARG A 121 -4.72 0.05 -3.65
CA ARG A 121 -4.90 -1.39 -3.40
C ARG A 121 -3.83 -2.23 -4.08
N TRP A 122 -3.07 -2.95 -3.26
CA TRP A 122 -1.94 -3.78 -3.66
C TRP A 122 -2.07 -5.19 -3.08
N HIS A 123 -1.84 -6.18 -3.93
CA HIS A 123 -1.92 -7.58 -3.57
C HIS A 123 -0.56 -8.24 -3.76
N ARG A 124 0.01 -8.75 -2.67
CA ARG A 124 1.26 -9.51 -2.68
C ARG A 124 0.99 -10.98 -3.04
N ARG A 125 1.66 -11.48 -4.08
CA ARG A 125 1.64 -12.90 -4.50
C ARG A 125 3.07 -13.40 -4.60
N GLY A 126 3.50 -14.17 -3.61
CA GLY A 126 4.91 -14.56 -3.49
C GLY A 126 5.77 -13.29 -3.35
N ARG A 127 6.71 -13.10 -4.29
CA ARG A 127 7.59 -11.93 -4.34
C ARG A 127 7.04 -10.77 -5.18
N LEU A 128 5.93 -10.95 -5.90
CA LEU A 128 5.33 -9.88 -6.70
C LEU A 128 4.37 -9.04 -5.84
N ILE A 129 4.38 -7.72 -6.05
CA ILE A 129 3.42 -6.78 -5.46
C ILE A 129 2.61 -6.18 -6.60
N ARG A 130 1.35 -6.58 -6.73
CA ARG A 130 0.50 -6.22 -7.88
C ARG A 130 -0.58 -5.22 -7.49
N HIS A 131 -0.68 -4.12 -8.21
CA HIS A 131 -1.80 -3.19 -8.09
C HIS A 131 -3.10 -3.87 -8.54
N MET A 132 -4.15 -3.79 -7.71
CA MET A 132 -5.35 -4.60 -7.89
C MET A 132 -6.19 -4.14 -9.09
N ALA A 133 -6.31 -2.83 -9.31
CA ALA A 133 -7.15 -2.28 -10.38
C ALA A 133 -6.48 -2.32 -11.76
N SER A 134 -5.23 -1.87 -11.86
CA SER A 134 -4.49 -1.84 -13.14
C SER A 134 -3.85 -3.18 -13.51
N ARG A 135 -3.74 -4.11 -12.56
CA ARG A 135 -3.05 -5.41 -12.72
C ARG A 135 -1.54 -5.31 -13.01
N LEU A 136 -0.96 -4.12 -12.93
CA LEU A 136 0.48 -3.90 -13.07
C LEU A 136 1.20 -4.27 -11.76
N CYS A 137 2.45 -4.69 -11.87
CA CYS A 137 3.32 -5.03 -10.74
C CYS A 137 4.27 -3.88 -10.42
N LEU A 138 4.57 -3.71 -9.13
CA LEU A 138 5.62 -2.82 -8.66
C LEU A 138 6.96 -3.30 -9.24
N ASP A 139 7.65 -2.40 -9.90
CA ASP A 139 8.87 -2.66 -10.65
C ASP A 139 9.93 -1.64 -10.26
N ALA A 140 11.17 -2.07 -10.11
CA ALA A 140 12.28 -1.18 -9.82
C ALA A 140 13.47 -1.49 -10.72
N THR A 141 13.90 -0.46 -11.45
CA THR A 141 15.07 -0.54 -12.35
C THR A 141 16.06 0.54 -11.94
N GLY A 142 17.20 0.13 -11.39
CA GLY A 142 18.19 1.06 -10.85
C GLY A 142 17.68 1.78 -9.60
N THR A 143 17.54 3.10 -9.67
CA THR A 143 16.95 3.93 -8.60
C THR A 143 15.45 4.13 -8.74
N ASP A 144 14.91 3.90 -9.94
CA ASP A 144 13.58 4.33 -10.31
C ASP A 144 12.58 3.22 -10.00
N VAL A 145 11.50 3.60 -9.32
CA VAL A 145 10.40 2.70 -8.97
C VAL A 145 9.18 3.10 -9.80
N SER A 146 8.60 2.11 -10.47
CA SER A 146 7.49 2.29 -11.39
C SER A 146 6.52 1.10 -11.32
N VAL A 147 5.59 1.02 -12.27
CA VAL A 147 4.75 -0.15 -12.46
C VAL A 147 4.84 -0.66 -13.88
N ALA A 148 4.92 -1.96 -14.04
CA ALA A 148 5.03 -2.62 -15.34
C ALA A 148 4.12 -3.85 -15.42
N THR A 149 4.01 -4.44 -16.61
CA THR A 149 3.33 -5.73 -16.77
C THR A 149 4.00 -6.77 -15.88
N CYS A 150 3.21 -7.55 -15.15
CA CYS A 150 3.75 -8.54 -14.22
C CYS A 150 4.55 -9.63 -14.93
N GLN A 151 5.81 -9.82 -14.52
CA GLN A 151 6.74 -10.82 -15.03
C GLN A 151 7.33 -11.60 -13.85
N HIS A 152 7.07 -12.91 -13.80
CA HIS A 152 7.50 -13.76 -12.69
C HIS A 152 9.02 -13.92 -12.59
N ASP A 153 9.70 -13.92 -13.74
CA ASP A 153 11.15 -14.15 -13.84
C ASP A 153 11.98 -12.85 -13.76
N SER A 154 11.31 -11.69 -13.71
CA SER A 154 12.00 -10.40 -13.63
C SER A 154 12.45 -10.12 -12.19
N SER A 155 13.76 -10.05 -11.98
CA SER A 155 14.33 -9.65 -10.67
C SER A 155 13.89 -8.24 -10.26
N ALA A 156 13.63 -7.35 -11.22
CA ALA A 156 13.13 -5.99 -10.98
C ALA A 156 11.73 -5.96 -10.34
N GLN A 157 10.98 -7.06 -10.36
CA GLN A 157 9.65 -7.17 -9.74
C GLN A 157 9.62 -8.09 -8.52
N GLN A 158 10.76 -8.68 -8.14
CA GLN A 158 10.84 -9.60 -7.02
C GLN A 158 11.20 -8.86 -5.73
N TRP A 159 10.19 -8.69 -4.87
CA TRP A 159 10.32 -7.98 -3.59
C TRP A 159 10.43 -8.97 -2.44
N GLU A 160 11.59 -8.95 -1.78
CA GLU A 160 11.79 -9.63 -0.51
C GLU A 160 11.27 -8.74 0.61
N LEU A 161 10.40 -9.29 1.46
CA LEU A 161 9.94 -8.61 2.67
C LEU A 161 10.77 -9.14 3.83
N GLN A 162 11.57 -8.26 4.43
CA GLN A 162 12.29 -8.54 5.65
C GLN A 162 11.52 -7.92 6.82
N PRO A 163 10.83 -8.71 7.67
CA PRO A 163 10.10 -8.17 8.81
C PRO A 163 11.02 -7.41 9.77
N SER A 164 10.52 -6.30 10.32
CA SER A 164 11.19 -5.51 11.37
C SER A 164 10.99 -6.10 12.75
#